data_AF-A0A348ZUW7-F1
#
_entry.id   AF-A0A348ZUW7-F1
#
_cell.length_a   1.000
_cell.length_b   1.000
_cell.length_c   1.000
_cell.angle_alpha   90.00
_cell.angle_beta   90.00
_cell.angle_gamma   90.00
#
_symmetry.space_group_name_H-M   'P 1'
#
loop_
_entity.id
_entity.type
_entity.pdbx_description
1 polymer ?
#
loop_
_entity_poly.entity_id
_entity_poly.type
_entity_poly.pdbx_seq_one_letter_code
_entity_poly.pdbx_strand_id
1 'polypeptide(L)'
;MQGSNAHSLRLTSAGEGIMQRAERIFEEIHEMEGYLEDVFSGEAGELRIGCPEAPLKNVMPIIEEFKKIYPGVRLVVDQGSNAEMVKSVTDHRNDLAFIRYSPNNNKLKTKVLWREEIVLIASPQRTHCPSSEISVMQLSQVPLVVSREGSAVRDAVLDYLRRSRVTPDSSRIGKHHAPEAHGPAGQWIRIRGT
;
A
#
# COMPACT_ATOMS: atom_id res chain seq x y z
N MET A 1 -45.33 24.43 -63.83
CA MET A 1 -43.97 24.72 -63.32
C MET A 1 -43.42 23.45 -62.73
N GLN A 2 -42.47 22.82 -63.41
CA GLN A 2 -41.87 21.54 -63.03
C GLN A 2 -40.36 21.78 -62.93
N GLY A 3 -39.75 21.45 -61.80
CA GLY A 3 -38.30 21.58 -61.65
C GLY A 3 -37.81 21.59 -60.21
N SER A 4 -37.63 20.40 -59.63
CA SER A 4 -36.63 20.17 -58.58
C SER A 4 -35.80 18.96 -58.99
N ASN A 5 -34.73 19.21 -59.74
CA ASN A 5 -33.78 18.19 -60.14
C ASN A 5 -32.83 17.93 -58.95
N ALA A 6 -33.23 17.07 -58.02
CA ALA A 6 -32.35 16.61 -56.95
C ALA A 6 -31.36 15.60 -57.56
N HIS A 7 -30.12 16.03 -57.79
CA HIS A 7 -29.06 15.11 -58.17
C HIS A 7 -28.86 14.09 -57.05
N SER A 8 -29.31 12.85 -57.24
CA SER A 8 -29.08 11.78 -56.28
C SER A 8 -27.60 11.42 -56.27
N LEU A 9 -26.88 11.80 -55.22
CA LEU A 9 -25.56 11.24 -54.96
C LEU A 9 -25.71 9.76 -54.61
N ARG A 10 -24.98 8.90 -55.33
CA ARG A 10 -24.82 7.49 -54.98
C ARG A 10 -23.34 7.21 -54.78
N LEU A 11 -23.04 6.34 -53.82
CA LEU A 11 -21.70 5.84 -53.61
C LEU A 11 -21.27 5.01 -54.81
N THR A 12 -19.99 5.08 -55.15
CA THR A 12 -19.36 4.08 -56.02
C THR A 12 -19.17 2.79 -55.23
N SER A 13 -18.90 1.66 -55.88
CA SER A 13 -18.58 0.40 -55.17
C SER A 13 -17.39 0.54 -54.20
N ALA A 14 -16.40 1.38 -54.55
CA ALA A 14 -15.32 1.73 -53.63
C ALA A 14 -15.82 2.58 -52.44
N GLY A 15 -16.74 3.53 -52.69
CA GLY A 15 -17.38 4.34 -51.67
C GLY A 15 -18.24 3.51 -50.70
N GLU A 16 -18.98 2.50 -51.18
CA GLU A 16 -19.73 1.56 -50.34
C GLU A 16 -18.79 0.76 -49.43
N GLY A 17 -17.68 0.26 -50.00
CA GLY A 17 -16.66 -0.46 -49.24
C GLY A 17 -15.94 0.39 -48.18
N ILE A 18 -15.78 1.70 -48.43
CA ILE A 18 -15.23 2.65 -47.44
C ILE A 18 -16.29 3.00 -46.39
N MET A 19 -17.56 3.22 -46.78
CA MET A 19 -18.64 3.56 -45.86
C MET A 19 -18.79 2.51 -44.76
N GLN A 20 -18.83 1.22 -45.12
CA GLN A 20 -18.91 0.12 -44.14
C GLN A 20 -17.73 0.08 -43.16
N ARG A 21 -16.56 0.59 -43.54
CA ARG A 21 -15.38 0.66 -42.66
C ARG A 21 -15.45 1.89 -41.78
N ALA A 22 -15.89 3.02 -42.33
CA ALA A 22 -16.08 4.25 -41.59
C ALA A 22 -17.14 4.07 -40.49
N GLU A 23 -18.27 3.42 -40.80
CA GLU A 23 -19.31 3.08 -39.81
C GLU A 23 -18.74 2.27 -38.65
N ARG A 24 -17.98 1.21 -38.93
CA ARG A 24 -17.29 0.41 -37.91
C ARG A 24 -16.29 1.22 -37.08
N ILE A 25 -15.55 2.14 -37.70
CA ILE A 25 -14.62 3.02 -36.97
C ILE A 25 -15.40 3.93 -36.01
N PHE A 26 -16.54 4.47 -36.44
CA PHE A 26 -17.38 5.31 -35.57
C PHE A 26 -18.03 4.51 -34.44
N GLU A 27 -18.45 3.27 -34.70
CA GLU A 27 -18.93 2.36 -33.64
C GLU A 27 -17.84 2.11 -32.59
N GLU A 28 -16.62 1.76 -33.01
CA GLU A 28 -15.48 1.54 -32.11
C GLU A 28 -15.13 2.79 -31.29
N ILE A 29 -15.17 3.98 -31.90
CA ILE A 29 -14.96 5.24 -31.18
C ILE A 29 -16.03 5.42 -30.10
N HIS A 30 -17.30 5.14 -30.42
CA HIS A 30 -18.40 5.31 -29.48
C HIS A 30 -18.34 4.31 -28.32
N GLU A 31 -17.93 3.07 -28.60
CA GLU A 31 -17.67 2.06 -27.56
C GLU A 31 -16.50 2.48 -26.65
N MET A 32 -15.44 3.06 -27.21
CA MET A 32 -14.32 3.61 -26.43
C MET A 32 -14.75 4.79 -25.54
N GLU A 33 -15.61 5.69 -26.05
CA GLU A 33 -16.19 6.78 -25.26
C GLU A 33 -17.01 6.25 -24.09
N GLY A 34 -17.87 5.25 -24.33
CA GLY A 34 -18.65 4.59 -23.28
C GLY A 34 -17.77 3.89 -22.23
N TYR A 35 -16.74 3.17 -22.65
CA TYR A 35 -15.77 2.56 -21.73
C TYR A 35 -15.07 3.61 -20.86
N LEU A 36 -14.69 4.77 -21.44
CA LEU A 36 -14.10 5.86 -20.68
C LEU A 36 -15.10 6.44 -19.68
N GLU A 37 -16.36 6.63 -20.07
CA GLU A 37 -17.42 7.07 -19.15
C GLU A 37 -17.60 6.09 -17.98
N ASP A 38 -17.64 4.78 -18.23
CA ASP A 38 -17.73 3.74 -17.20
C ASP A 38 -16.51 3.74 -16.26
N VAL A 39 -15.31 4.00 -16.80
CA VAL A 39 -14.08 4.15 -16.00
C VAL A 39 -14.11 5.43 -15.16
N PHE A 40 -14.58 6.55 -15.72
CA PHE A 40 -14.66 7.83 -15.01
C PHE A 40 -15.80 7.89 -13.99
N SER A 41 -16.90 7.15 -14.20
CA SER A 41 -17.98 6.99 -13.24
C SER A 41 -17.63 6.04 -12.08
N GLY A 42 -16.52 5.29 -12.22
CA GLY A 42 -16.09 4.27 -11.25
C GLY A 42 -16.93 2.98 -11.33
N GLU A 43 -17.68 2.79 -12.42
CA GLU A 43 -18.50 1.61 -12.66
C GLU A 43 -17.70 0.44 -13.24
N ALA A 44 -16.57 0.70 -13.89
CA ALA A 44 -15.67 -0.33 -14.42
C ALA A 44 -14.18 0.07 -14.33
N GLY A 45 -13.28 -0.90 -14.49
CA GLY A 45 -11.82 -0.67 -14.54
C GLY A 45 -11.03 -1.60 -13.62
N GLU A 46 -9.73 -1.33 -13.49
CA GLU A 46 -8.83 -2.04 -12.57
C GLU A 46 -8.13 -1.02 -11.66
N LEU A 47 -8.13 -1.28 -10.35
CA LEU A 47 -7.35 -0.52 -9.37
C LEU A 47 -6.31 -1.47 -8.74
N ARG A 48 -5.03 -1.16 -8.97
CA ARG A 48 -3.89 -1.94 -8.49
C ARG A 48 -3.28 -1.27 -7.27
N ILE A 49 -3.24 -2.00 -6.16
CA ILE A 49 -2.87 -1.50 -4.84
C ILE A 49 -1.64 -2.25 -4.35
N GLY A 50 -0.58 -1.52 -4.02
CA GLY A 50 0.56 -2.08 -3.29
C GLY A 50 0.33 -2.07 -1.77
N CYS A 51 0.54 -3.19 -1.09
CA CYS A 51 0.41 -3.25 0.37
C CYS A 51 1.42 -4.23 0.99
N PRO A 52 2.32 -3.77 1.89
CA PRO A 52 3.15 -4.65 2.68
C PRO A 52 2.31 -5.52 3.62
N GLU A 53 2.89 -6.63 4.06
CA GLU A 53 2.22 -7.60 4.94
C GLU A 53 1.69 -6.97 6.25
N ALA A 54 2.47 -6.07 6.86
CA ALA A 54 2.14 -5.48 8.16
C ALA A 54 0.81 -4.67 8.16
N PRO A 55 0.60 -3.67 7.28
CA PRO A 55 -0.66 -2.93 7.24
C PRO A 55 -1.82 -3.70 6.60
N LEU A 56 -1.57 -4.82 5.91
CA LEU A 56 -2.59 -5.53 5.13
C LEU A 56 -3.84 -5.86 5.93
N LYS A 57 -3.69 -6.31 7.18
CA LYS A 57 -4.83 -6.61 8.07
C LYS A 57 -5.76 -5.40 8.27
N ASN A 58 -5.20 -4.21 8.40
CA ASN A 58 -5.95 -2.97 8.62
C ASN A 58 -6.53 -2.42 7.31
N VAL A 59 -5.88 -2.74 6.17
CA VAL A 59 -6.28 -2.31 4.83
C VAL A 59 -7.39 -3.18 4.24
N MET A 60 -7.39 -4.49 4.52
CA MET A 60 -8.36 -5.42 3.93
C MET A 60 -9.84 -5.03 4.14
N PRO A 61 -10.28 -4.59 5.35
CA PRO A 61 -11.65 -4.14 5.54
C PRO A 61 -12.03 -2.94 4.65
N ILE A 62 -11.08 -2.03 4.39
CA ILE A 62 -11.27 -0.87 3.51
C ILE A 62 -11.45 -1.32 2.06
N ILE A 63 -10.65 -2.30 1.62
CA ILE A 63 -10.75 -2.91 0.29
C ILE A 63 -12.08 -3.63 0.12
N GLU A 64 -12.54 -4.36 1.14
CA GLU A 64 -13.84 -5.03 1.13
C GLU A 64 -15.01 -4.06 1.06
N GLU A 65 -14.94 -2.95 1.78
CA GLU A 65 -15.94 -1.87 1.72
C GLU A 65 -15.94 -1.20 0.35
N PHE A 66 -14.77 -0.87 -0.20
CA PHE A 66 -14.65 -0.30 -1.54
C PHE A 66 -15.29 -1.20 -2.60
N LYS A 67 -15.03 -2.52 -2.56
CA LYS A 67 -15.61 -3.48 -3.51
C LYS A 67 -17.14 -3.56 -3.43
N LYS A 68 -17.73 -3.31 -2.26
CA LYS A 68 -19.20 -3.26 -2.11
C LYS A 68 -19.79 -2.01 -2.74
N ILE A 69 -19.09 -0.88 -2.63
CA ILE A 69 -19.52 0.41 -3.20
C ILE A 69 -19.31 0.43 -4.73
N TYR A 70 -18.22 -0.18 -5.21
CA TYR A 70 -17.82 -0.20 -6.63
C TYR A 70 -17.63 -1.64 -7.14
N PRO A 71 -18.71 -2.42 -7.33
CA PRO A 71 -18.63 -3.84 -7.66
C PRO A 71 -18.05 -4.15 -9.05
N GLY A 72 -18.10 -3.20 -9.99
CA GLY A 72 -17.53 -3.38 -11.33
C GLY A 72 -16.05 -3.03 -11.45
N VAL A 73 -15.43 -2.51 -10.39
CA VAL A 73 -13.98 -2.26 -10.35
C VAL A 73 -13.23 -3.52 -9.91
N ARG A 74 -12.31 -3.99 -10.74
CA ARG A 74 -11.39 -5.09 -10.40
C ARG A 74 -10.30 -4.58 -9.47
N LEU A 75 -10.24 -5.10 -8.26
CA LEU A 75 -9.16 -4.81 -7.31
C LEU A 75 -8.04 -5.86 -7.41
N VAL A 76 -6.80 -5.38 -7.52
CA VAL A 76 -5.59 -6.22 -7.44
C VAL A 76 -4.74 -5.71 -6.29
N VAL A 77 -4.32 -6.61 -5.38
CA VAL A 77 -3.47 -6.26 -4.23
C VAL A 77 -2.13 -6.96 -4.37
N ASP A 78 -1.10 -6.19 -4.68
CA ASP A 78 0.28 -6.67 -4.77
C ASP A 78 0.98 -6.52 -3.41
N GLN A 79 1.77 -7.52 -3.03
CA GLN A 79 2.54 -7.52 -1.79
C GLN A 79 4.03 -7.31 -2.03
N GLY A 80 4.69 -6.72 -1.05
CA GLY A 80 6.15 -6.60 -1.00
C GLY A 80 6.61 -5.69 0.14
N SER A 81 7.90 -5.41 0.17
CA SER A 81 8.48 -4.46 1.11
C SER A 81 7.98 -3.03 0.86
N ASN A 82 8.06 -2.18 1.89
CA ASN A 82 7.71 -0.76 1.75
C ASN A 82 8.47 -0.07 0.59
N ALA A 83 9.73 -0.44 0.34
CA ALA A 83 10.52 0.11 -0.75
C ALA A 83 10.01 -0.36 -2.13
N GLU A 84 9.66 -1.64 -2.26
CA GLU A 84 9.08 -2.18 -3.49
C GLU A 84 7.72 -1.57 -3.82
N MET A 85 6.89 -1.30 -2.82
CA MET A 85 5.58 -0.66 -3.01
C MET A 85 5.70 0.80 -3.44
N VAL A 86 6.67 1.54 -2.90
CA VAL A 86 6.99 2.90 -3.37
C VAL A 86 7.48 2.87 -4.82
N LYS A 87 8.35 1.90 -5.15
CA LYS A 87 8.86 1.73 -6.50
C LYS A 87 7.75 1.33 -7.48
N SER A 88 6.82 0.46 -7.09
CA SER A 88 5.74 0.01 -7.98
C SER A 88 4.79 1.13 -8.37
N VAL A 89 4.53 2.09 -7.49
CA VAL A 89 3.76 3.30 -7.84
C VAL A 89 4.55 4.21 -8.78
N THR A 90 5.85 4.40 -8.52
CA THR A 90 6.72 5.23 -9.38
C THR A 90 6.88 4.64 -10.78
N ASP A 91 6.86 3.30 -10.90
CA ASP A 91 6.94 2.56 -12.16
C ASP A 91 5.55 2.32 -12.80
N HIS A 92 4.47 2.90 -12.26
CA HIS A 92 3.10 2.73 -12.74
C HIS A 92 2.59 1.28 -12.78
N ARG A 93 3.17 0.38 -11.96
CA ARG A 93 2.63 -0.99 -11.78
C ARG A 93 1.46 -1.03 -10.80
N ASN A 94 1.45 -0.11 -9.83
CA ASN A 94 0.34 0.11 -8.91
C ASN A 94 -0.10 1.57 -9.00
N ASP A 95 -1.39 1.80 -8.81
CA ASP A 95 -1.98 3.15 -8.81
C ASP A 95 -1.73 3.85 -7.47
N LEU A 96 -1.77 3.08 -6.38
CA LEU A 96 -1.47 3.55 -5.04
C LEU A 96 -0.77 2.48 -4.21
N ALA A 97 -0.18 2.90 -3.10
CA ALA A 97 0.39 1.97 -2.13
C ALA A 97 0.16 2.41 -0.68
N PHE A 98 -0.12 1.44 0.18
CA PHE A 98 -0.06 1.59 1.63
C PHE A 98 1.37 1.37 2.09
N ILE A 99 1.91 2.28 2.89
CA ILE A 99 3.29 2.23 3.39
C ILE A 99 3.36 2.76 4.82
N ARG A 100 4.38 2.33 5.57
CA ARG A 100 4.56 2.69 6.99
C ARG A 100 5.58 3.81 7.24
N TYR A 101 5.94 4.57 6.20
CA TYR A 101 6.83 5.72 6.30
C TYR A 101 6.47 6.78 5.26
N SER A 102 6.95 8.01 5.45
CA SER A 102 6.83 9.07 4.46
C SER A 102 8.07 9.09 3.56
N PRO A 103 7.99 8.61 2.30
CA PRO A 103 9.10 8.68 1.38
C PRO A 103 9.43 10.14 1.05
N ASN A 104 10.72 10.47 1.06
CA ASN A 104 11.19 11.76 0.57
C ASN A 104 11.29 11.72 -0.96
N ASN A 105 10.15 11.72 -1.64
CA ASN A 105 10.07 11.67 -3.10
C ASN A 105 9.04 12.68 -3.60
N ASN A 106 9.50 13.70 -4.32
CA ASN A 106 8.66 14.79 -4.85
C ASN A 106 7.68 14.36 -5.96
N LYS A 107 7.85 13.15 -6.53
CA LYS A 107 6.93 12.58 -7.52
C LYS A 107 5.72 11.91 -6.87
N LEU A 108 5.72 11.75 -5.54
CA LEU A 108 4.68 11.04 -4.81
C LEU A 108 3.90 12.01 -3.92
N LYS A 109 2.58 11.86 -3.93
CA LYS A 109 1.70 12.45 -2.91
C LYS A 109 1.47 11.41 -1.82
N THR A 110 1.71 11.80 -0.57
CA THR A 110 1.53 10.92 0.59
C THR A 110 0.46 11.48 1.51
N LYS A 111 -0.48 10.62 1.94
CA LYS A 111 -1.50 10.97 2.94
C LYS A 111 -1.41 10.01 4.11
N VAL A 112 -1.35 10.56 5.32
CA VAL A 112 -1.41 9.76 6.55
C VAL A 112 -2.87 9.34 6.78
N LEU A 113 -3.12 8.03 6.87
CA LEU A 113 -4.46 7.48 7.09
C LEU A 113 -4.72 7.16 8.56
N TRP A 114 -3.74 6.55 9.23
CA TRP A 114 -3.75 6.32 10.67
C TRP A 114 -2.33 6.35 11.23
N ARG A 115 -2.21 6.32 12.55
CA ARG A 115 -0.94 6.17 13.26
C ARG A 115 -1.03 4.94 14.16
N GLU A 116 0.08 4.23 14.25
CA GLU A 116 0.24 3.04 15.07
C GLU A 116 1.20 3.36 16.21
N GLU A 117 0.85 2.96 17.42
CA GLU A 117 1.74 3.10 18.57
C GLU A 117 2.69 1.91 18.65
N ILE A 118 3.95 2.20 18.88
CA ILE A 118 4.96 1.19 19.19
C ILE A 118 5.13 1.18 20.69
N VAL A 119 4.82 0.04 21.31
CA VAL A 119 4.85 -0.12 22.77
C VAL A 119 5.90 -1.13 23.21
N LEU A 120 6.47 -0.87 24.39
CA LEU A 120 7.34 -1.81 25.11
C LEU A 120 6.49 -2.78 25.91
N ILE A 121 6.82 -4.07 25.81
CA ILE A 121 6.23 -5.17 26.56
C ILE A 121 7.32 -5.75 27.45
N ALA A 122 7.17 -5.62 28.76
CA ALA A 122 8.10 -6.20 29.73
C ALA A 122 7.52 -7.48 30.37
N SER A 123 8.39 -8.31 30.92
CA SER A 123 7.97 -9.41 31.80
C SER A 123 7.12 -8.88 32.96
N PRO A 124 6.07 -9.62 33.39
CA PRO A 124 5.28 -9.27 34.58
C PRO A 124 6.12 -9.08 35.85
N GLN A 125 7.28 -9.75 35.95
CA GLN A 125 8.18 -9.65 37.10
C GLN A 125 8.93 -8.31 37.17
N ARG A 126 8.86 -7.49 36.11
CA ARG A 126 9.38 -6.10 36.07
C ARG A 126 10.84 -5.93 36.50
N THR A 127 11.65 -6.99 36.40
CA THR A 127 13.05 -7.02 36.88
C THR A 127 13.91 -5.87 36.35
N HIS A 128 13.59 -5.38 35.15
CA HIS A 128 14.32 -4.32 34.47
C HIS A 128 13.49 -3.04 34.23
N CYS A 129 12.20 -3.04 34.59
CA CYS A 129 11.28 -1.90 34.43
C CYS A 129 10.48 -1.71 35.73
N PRO A 130 11.00 -0.97 36.72
CA PRO A 130 10.32 -0.80 38.01
C PRO A 130 9.03 0.03 37.92
N SER A 131 8.81 0.76 36.82
CA SER A 131 7.66 1.61 36.56
C SER A 131 6.96 1.21 35.24
N SER A 132 5.73 1.71 35.05
CA SER A 132 5.01 1.62 33.77
C SER A 132 5.70 2.41 32.65
N GLU A 133 6.59 3.35 33.01
CA GLU A 133 7.38 4.15 32.09
C GLU A 133 8.87 3.91 32.34
N ILE A 134 9.64 3.86 31.26
CA ILE A 134 11.11 3.75 31.29
C ILE A 134 11.69 4.82 30.37
N SER A 135 12.70 5.55 30.84
CA SER A 135 13.40 6.51 29.99
C SER A 135 14.20 5.79 28.91
N VAL A 136 14.44 6.46 27.78
CA VAL A 136 15.23 5.91 26.68
C VAL A 136 16.67 5.57 27.11
N MET A 137 17.20 6.28 28.10
CA MET A 137 18.53 6.01 28.68
C MET A 137 18.51 4.74 29.52
N GLN A 138 17.49 4.52 30.33
CA GLN A 138 17.33 3.25 31.05
C GLN A 138 17.08 2.09 30.09
N LEU A 139 16.35 2.33 28.99
CA LEU A 139 16.10 1.34 27.95
C LEU A 139 17.40 0.84 27.28
N SER A 140 18.46 1.66 27.25
CA SER A 140 19.77 1.26 26.76
C SER A 140 20.47 0.19 27.63
N GLN A 141 20.09 0.11 28.90
CA GLN A 141 20.74 -0.72 29.92
C GLN A 141 20.06 -2.09 30.08
N VAL A 142 18.91 -2.29 29.44
CA VAL A 142 18.08 -3.49 29.60
C VAL A 142 18.17 -4.39 28.37
N PRO A 143 18.05 -5.72 28.53
CA PRO A 143 18.05 -6.63 27.38
C PRO A 143 16.80 -6.45 26.50
N LEU A 144 16.98 -6.26 25.19
CA LEU A 144 15.91 -5.94 24.24
C LEU A 144 15.74 -7.01 23.18
N VAL A 145 14.50 -7.45 22.96
CA VAL A 145 14.14 -8.28 21.82
C VAL A 145 13.46 -7.40 20.78
N VAL A 146 14.13 -7.20 19.66
CA VAL A 146 13.60 -6.43 18.52
C VAL A 146 13.19 -7.37 17.38
N SER A 147 12.32 -6.89 16.50
CA SER A 147 11.90 -7.64 15.34
C SER A 147 13.08 -7.98 14.40
N ARG A 148 12.87 -8.94 13.50
CA ARG A 148 13.86 -9.30 12.46
C ARG A 148 14.27 -8.10 11.60
N GLU A 149 15.44 -8.18 10.99
CA GLU A 149 15.87 -7.22 9.97
C GLU A 149 14.85 -7.10 8.83
N GLY A 150 14.67 -5.89 8.30
CA GLY A 150 13.63 -5.56 7.34
C GLY A 150 12.23 -5.33 7.96
N SER A 151 12.07 -5.49 9.27
CA SER A 151 10.83 -5.11 9.95
C SER A 151 10.74 -3.60 10.11
N ALA A 152 9.66 -3.00 9.61
CA ALA A 152 9.36 -1.58 9.81
C ALA A 152 9.28 -1.19 11.31
N VAL A 153 8.88 -2.12 12.20
CA VAL A 153 8.90 -1.88 13.65
C VAL A 153 10.33 -1.80 14.17
N ARG A 154 11.22 -2.72 13.75
CA ARG A 154 12.64 -2.66 14.09
C ARG A 154 13.26 -1.35 13.62
N ASP A 155 13.00 -0.96 12.38
CA ASP A 155 13.59 0.24 11.78
C ASP A 155 13.13 1.50 12.53
N ALA A 156 11.83 1.60 12.85
CA ALA A 156 11.29 2.71 13.63
C ALA A 156 11.90 2.79 15.04
N VAL A 157 12.06 1.64 15.72
CA VAL A 157 12.71 1.58 17.04
C VAL A 157 14.17 2.02 16.96
N LEU A 158 14.93 1.46 16.01
CA LEU A 158 16.35 1.78 15.88
C LEU A 158 16.55 3.25 15.50
N ASP A 159 15.69 3.81 14.64
CA ASP A 159 15.71 5.24 14.32
C ASP A 159 15.40 6.11 15.55
N TYR A 160 14.41 5.72 16.36
CA TYR A 160 14.08 6.41 17.61
C TYR A 160 15.24 6.40 18.63
N LEU A 161 15.90 5.24 18.81
CA LEU A 161 17.07 5.12 19.68
C LEU A 161 18.24 5.97 19.17
N ARG A 162 18.52 5.95 17.86
CA ARG A 162 19.56 6.78 17.22
C ARG A 162 19.31 8.28 17.42
N ARG A 163 18.08 8.76 17.17
CA ARG A 163 17.70 10.17 17.39
C ARG A 163 17.87 10.58 18.85
N SER A 164 17.67 9.63 19.77
CA SER A 164 17.87 9.81 21.20
C SER A 164 19.33 9.65 21.65
N ARG A 165 20.27 9.46 20.72
CA ARG A 165 21.70 9.20 20.98
C ARG A 165 21.96 7.99 21.87
N VAL A 166 21.06 7.01 21.81
CA VAL A 166 21.17 5.73 22.51
C VAL A 166 21.53 4.64 21.52
N THR A 167 22.59 3.91 21.81
CA THR A 167 22.97 2.71 21.06
C THR A 167 22.56 1.50 21.88
N PRO A 168 21.59 0.69 21.45
CA PRO A 168 21.27 -0.54 22.16
C PRO A 168 22.48 -1.48 22.09
N ASP A 169 22.82 -2.13 23.21
CA ASP A 169 23.90 -3.10 23.27
C ASP A 169 23.58 -4.26 22.31
N SER A 170 24.33 -4.36 21.20
CA SER A 170 24.13 -5.36 20.16
C SER A 170 24.28 -6.80 20.68
N SER A 171 25.01 -7.00 21.78
CA SER A 171 25.13 -8.32 22.43
C SER A 171 23.85 -8.77 23.13
N ARG A 172 22.91 -7.84 23.35
CA ARG A 172 21.65 -8.05 24.07
C ARG A 172 20.41 -7.96 23.16
N ILE A 173 20.60 -7.86 21.85
CA ILE A 173 19.52 -7.84 20.86
C ILE A 173 19.20 -9.28 20.41
N GLY A 174 18.13 -9.85 20.97
CA GLY A 174 17.62 -11.15 20.53
C GLY A 174 16.88 -11.04 19.19
N LYS A 175 17.10 -12.01 18.27
CA LYS A 175 16.28 -12.15 17.05
C LYS A 175 14.95 -12.81 17.40
N HIS A 176 13.89 -12.39 16.73
CA HIS A 176 12.58 -13.06 16.79
C HIS A 176 12.68 -14.43 16.06
N HIS A 177 13.06 -15.47 16.79
CA HIS A 177 12.70 -16.86 16.51
C HIS A 177 11.92 -17.31 17.74
N ALA A 178 10.60 -17.48 17.62
CA ALA A 178 9.92 -18.42 18.54
C ALA A 178 10.19 -19.82 17.95
N PRO A 179 10.63 -20.82 18.73
CA PRO A 179 10.08 -21.18 20.03
C PRO A 179 11.15 -21.33 21.15
N GLU A 180 10.71 -21.34 22.41
CA GLU A 180 11.52 -21.74 23.59
C GLU A 180 12.87 -21.02 23.77
N ALA A 181 12.83 -19.82 24.36
CA ALA A 181 14.02 -19.20 24.90
C ALA A 181 14.58 -20.07 26.05
N HIS A 182 15.66 -20.81 25.81
CA HIS A 182 16.50 -21.43 26.84
C HIS A 182 17.35 -20.38 27.59
N GLY A 183 16.65 -19.45 28.25
CA GLY A 183 17.15 -18.59 29.31
C GLY A 183 16.04 -18.47 30.37
N PRO A 184 16.33 -18.12 31.62
CA PRO A 184 15.31 -18.08 32.67
C PRO A 184 14.10 -17.27 32.20
N ALA A 185 12.97 -17.95 32.09
CA ALA A 185 11.73 -17.44 31.49
C ALA A 185 11.24 -16.23 32.30
N GLY A 186 11.62 -15.01 31.89
CA GLY A 186 11.19 -13.82 32.62
C GLY A 186 11.98 -12.52 32.46
N GLN A 187 13.07 -12.45 31.68
CA GLN A 187 13.98 -11.29 31.76
C GLN A 187 13.98 -10.33 30.56
N TRP A 188 13.13 -10.54 29.55
CA TRP A 188 13.21 -9.78 28.29
C TRP A 188 12.12 -8.72 28.13
N ILE A 189 12.49 -7.60 27.51
CA ILE A 189 11.54 -6.58 27.04
C ILE A 189 11.40 -6.72 25.52
N ARG A 190 10.17 -6.90 25.05
CA ARG A 190 9.82 -7.03 23.64
C ARG A 190 9.11 -5.78 23.16
N ILE A 191 9.45 -5.31 21.97
CA ILE A 191 8.72 -4.19 21.34
C ILE A 191 7.66 -4.75 20.40
N ARG A 192 6.44 -4.21 20.49
CA ARG A 192 5.32 -4.54 19.60
C ARG A 192 4.86 -3.27 18.89
N GLY A 193 4.84 -3.30 17.56
CA GLY A 193 4.00 -2.37 16.79
C GLY A 193 2.60 -2.96 16.70
N THR A 194 1.59 -2.18 17.04
CA THR A 194 0.18 -2.50 16.74
C THR A 194 -0.14 -2.17 15.30
#